data_AF-A0A6I3E5J7-F1
#
_entry.id   AF-A0A6I3E5J7-F1
#
_cell.length_a   1.000
_cell.length_b   1.000
_cell.length_c   1.000
_cell.angle_alpha   90.00
_cell.angle_beta   90.00
_cell.angle_gamma   90.00
#
_symmetry.space_group_name_H-M   'P 1'
#
loop_
_entity.id
_entity.type
_entity.pdbx_description
1 polymer ?
#
loop_
_entity_poly.entity_id
_entity_poly.type
_entity_poly.pdbx_seq_one_letter_code
_entity_poly.pdbx_strand_id
1 'polypeptide(L)' 'MTNYRWGGYLLVAMGLLNLRYQTGEPGVVTHSLIILTPGAVILILSFIPKTAAILSTKTAKNISMIIGIATILYAALN' A
#
# COMPACT_ATOMS: atom_id res chain seq x y z
N MET A 1 -2.17 -15.23 3.83
CA MET A 1 -1.62 -14.01 4.45
C MET A 1 -0.33 -13.52 3.81
N THR A 2 0.58 -14.41 3.42
CA THR A 2 1.87 -14.06 2.79
C THR A 2 1.74 -12.97 1.72
N ASN A 3 0.88 -13.14 0.72
CA ASN A 3 0.72 -12.18 -0.38
C ASN A 3 0.33 -10.76 0.07
N TYR A 4 -0.49 -10.63 1.11
CA TYR A 4 -0.86 -9.32 1.66
C TYR A 4 0.32 -8.62 2.34
N ARG A 5 1.17 -9.39 3.02
CA ARG A 5 2.40 -8.86 3.63
C ARG A 5 3.36 -8.38 2.55
N TRP A 6 3.61 -9.19 1.52
CA TRP A 6 4.43 -8.79 0.37
C TRP A 6 3.89 -7.54 -0.33
N GLY A 7 2.58 -7.47 -0.59
CA GLY A 7 1.95 -6.27 -1.16
C GLY A 7 2.06 -5.05 -0.24
N GLY A 8 1.88 -5.23 1.08
CA GLY A 8 2.07 -4.18 2.07
C GLY A 8 3.51 -3.65 2.10
N TYR A 9 4.50 -4.54 2.13
CA TYR A 9 5.92 -4.16 2.07
C TYR A 9 6.25 -3.40 0.78
N LEU A 10 5.73 -3.86 -0.37
CA LEU A 10 5.93 -3.20 -1.65
C LEU A 10 5.44 -1.75 -1.60
N LEU A 11 4.19 -1.51 -1.19
CA LEU A 11 3.60 -0.18 -1.17
C LEU A 11 4.26 0.74 -0.14
N VAL A 12 4.62 0.22 1.04
CA VAL A 12 5.39 0.98 2.04
C VAL A 12 6.75 1.36 1.47
N ALA A 13 7.47 0.42 0.86
CA ALA A 13 8.75 0.71 0.23
C ALA A 13 8.60 1.74 -0.89
N MET A 14 7.62 1.61 -1.78
CA MET A 14 7.36 2.57 -2.84
C MET A 14 7.10 3.98 -2.30
N GLY A 15 6.28 4.13 -1.26
CA GLY A 15 6.02 5.45 -0.67
C GLY A 15 7.26 6.08 -0.03
N LEU A 16 8.10 5.29 0.64
CA LEU A 16 9.37 5.77 1.21
C LEU A 16 10.40 6.11 0.12
N LEU A 17 10.49 5.29 -0.92
CA LEU A 17 11.34 5.55 -2.08
C LEU A 17 10.90 6.84 -2.79
N ASN A 18 9.59 7.02 -2.98
CA ASN A 18 9.03 8.23 -3.55
C ASN A 18 9.45 9.47 -2.76
N LEU A 19 9.29 9.41 -1.43
CA LEU A 19 9.66 10.50 -0.54
C LEU A 19 11.14 10.86 -0.67
N ARG A 20 12.01 9.85 -0.76
CA ARG A 20 13.47 10.04 -0.84
C ARG A 20 13.93 10.54 -2.20
N TYR A 21 13.38 10.01 -3.29
CA TYR A 21 13.87 10.28 -4.63
C TYR A 21 13.21 11.48 -5.31
N GLN A 22 11.99 11.84 -4.91
CA GLN A 22 11.29 13.04 -5.40
C GLN A 22 11.41 14.21 -4.41
N THR A 23 12.38 14.18 -3.47
CA THR A 23 12.59 15.29 -2.54
C THR A 23 12.87 16.59 -3.32
N GLY A 24 12.06 17.62 -3.08
CA GLY A 24 12.13 18.91 -3.80
C GLY A 24 10.98 19.11 -4.78
N GLU A 25 10.27 18.04 -5.18
CA GLU A 25 9.07 18.14 -6.00
C GLU A 25 7.86 18.64 -5.19
N PRO A 26 7.00 19.51 -5.75
CA PRO A 26 5.78 19.95 -5.10
C PRO A 26 4.89 18.77 -4.71
N GLY A 27 4.43 18.74 -3.47
CA GLY A 27 3.47 17.72 -3.01
C GLY A 27 4.07 16.33 -2.77
N VAL A 28 5.39 16.13 -2.87
CA VAL A 28 6.04 14.82 -2.68
C VAL A 28 5.62 14.10 -1.40
N VAL A 29 5.47 14.82 -0.27
CA VAL A 29 5.03 14.23 1.00
C VAL A 29 3.63 13.65 0.87
N THR A 30 2.71 14.38 0.24
CA THR A 30 1.34 13.93 0.01
C THR A 30 1.30 12.71 -0.90
N HIS A 31 2.00 12.74 -2.04
CA HIS A 31 2.09 11.61 -2.97
C HIS A 31 2.64 10.36 -2.27
N SER A 32 3.73 10.53 -1.51
CA SER A 32 4.38 9.46 -0.76
C SER A 32 3.45 8.84 0.28
N LEU A 33 2.67 9.66 0.99
CA LEU A 33 1.68 9.17 1.96
C LEU A 33 0.51 8.45 1.30
N ILE A 34 0.02 8.93 0.16
CA ILE A 34 -1.03 8.25 -0.62
C ILE A 34 -0.59 6.84 -1.01
N ILE A 35 0.69 6.66 -1.35
CA ILE A 35 1.27 5.37 -1.71
C ILE A 35 1.49 4.49 -0.48
N LEU A 36 2.11 5.05 0.56
CA LEU A 36 2.51 4.33 1.76
C LEU A 36 1.32 3.83 2.58
N THR A 37 0.29 4.67 2.73
CA THR A 37 -0.83 4.43 3.65
C THR A 37 -1.56 3.11 3.39
N PRO A 38 -2.04 2.79 2.16
CA PRO A 38 -2.70 1.51 1.91
C PRO A 38 -1.77 0.31 2.17
N GLY A 39 -0.46 0.46 1.90
CA GLY A 39 0.55 -0.53 2.26
C GLY A 39 0.67 -0.77 3.76
N ALA A 40 0.77 0.30 4.54
CA ALA A 40 0.87 0.23 5.99
C ALA A 40 -0.40 -0.37 6.62
N VAL A 41 -1.59 0.06 6.14
CA VAL A 41 -2.88 -0.46 6.60
C VAL A 41 -2.97 -1.97 6.37
N ILE A 42 -2.70 -2.45 5.14
CA ILE A 42 -2.84 -3.87 4.86
C ILE A 42 -1.81 -4.72 5.61
N LEU A 43 -0.62 -4.16 5.83
CA LEU A 43 0.42 -4.80 6.61
C LEU A 43 -0.03 -4.99 8.06
N ILE A 44 -0.48 -3.93 8.73
CA ILE A 44 -0.97 -3.96 10.11
C ILE A 44 -2.15 -4.95 10.24
N LEU A 45 -3.14 -4.87 9.35
CA LEU A 45 -4.30 -5.75 9.37
C LEU A 45 -3.94 -7.23 9.15
N SER A 46 -2.82 -7.52 8.48
CA SER A 46 -2.38 -8.91 8.23
C SER A 46 -1.73 -9.60 9.44
N PHE A 47 -1.40 -8.85 10.49
CA PHE A 47 -0.80 -9.39 11.72
C PHE A 47 -1.81 -9.59 12.86
N ILE A 48 -2.96 -8.92 12.79
CA ILE A 48 -4.03 -9.08 13.78
C ILE A 48 -4.94 -10.24 13.35
N PRO A 49 -5.13 -11.31 14.15
CA PRO A 49 -5.85 -12.52 13.72
C PRO A 49 -7.28 -12.26 13.22
N LYS A 50 -8.03 -11.39 13.91
CA LYS A 50 -9.41 -11.04 13.55
C LYS A 50 -9.49 -10.39 12.16
N THR A 51 -8.63 -9.42 11.88
CA THR A 51 -8.64 -8.71 10.60
C THR A 51 -7.98 -9.52 9.49
N ALA A 52 -7.01 -10.37 9.80
CA ALA A 52 -6.44 -11.32 8.86
C ALA A 52 -7.49 -12.33 8.34
N ALA A 53 -8.43 -12.76 9.19
CA ALA A 53 -9.56 -13.58 8.76
C ALA A 53 -10.45 -12.84 7.74
N ILE A 54 -10.77 -11.56 8.00
CA ILE A 54 -11.53 -10.70 7.08
C ILE A 54 -10.79 -10.54 5.75
N LEU A 55 -9.48 -10.30 5.82
CA LEU A 55 -8.62 -10.14 4.65
C LEU A 55 -8.55 -11.42 3.80
N SER A 56 -8.86 -12.59 4.37
CA SER A 56 -8.92 -13.87 3.62
C SER A 56 -10.19 -14.03 2.79
N THR A 57 -11.19 -13.16 2.98
CA THR A 57 -12.43 -13.22 2.19
C THR A 57 -12.19 -12.83 0.73
N LYS A 58 -12.98 -13.39 -0.19
CA LYS A 58 -12.89 -13.10 -1.62
C LYS A 58 -13.11 -11.60 -1.91
N THR A 59 -14.04 -10.98 -1.19
CA THR A 59 -14.35 -9.56 -1.30
C THR A 59 -13.15 -8.70 -0.91
N ALA A 60 -12.56 -8.95 0.26
CA ALA A 60 -11.37 -8.21 0.70
C ALA A 60 -10.21 -8.39 -0.27
N LYS A 61 -9.98 -9.60 -0.79
CA LYS A 61 -8.95 -9.86 -1.81
C LYS A 61 -9.11 -9.02 -3.06
N ASN A 62 -10.33 -8.97 -3.60
CA ASN A 62 -10.60 -8.18 -4.81
C ASN A 62 -10.41 -6.69 -4.55
N ILE A 63 -10.93 -6.18 -3.43
CA ILE A 63 -10.78 -4.76 -3.04
C ILE A 63 -9.30 -4.41 -2.88
N SER A 64 -8.54 -5.21 -2.11
CA SER A 64 -7.12 -4.97 -1.90
C SER A 64 -6.31 -5.03 -3.20
N MET A 65 -6.67 -5.91 -4.14
CA MET A 65 -6.01 -5.98 -5.44
C MET A 65 -6.28 -4.72 -6.27
N ILE A 66 -7.53 -4.26 -6.33
CA ILE A 66 -7.91 -3.03 -7.05
C ILE A 66 -7.19 -1.82 -6.46
N ILE A 67 -7.21 -1.67 -5.13
CA ILE A 67 -6.51 -0.57 -4.44
C ILE A 67 -5.01 -0.67 -4.72
N GLY A 68 -4.40 -1.84 -4.58
CA GLY A 68 -2.97 -2.02 -4.81
C GLY A 68 -2.55 -1.62 -6.23
N ILE A 69 -3.30 -2.05 -7.25
CA ILE A 69 -3.04 -1.67 -8.65
C ILE A 69 -3.22 -0.17 -8.84
N ALA A 70 -4.31 0.41 -8.32
CA ALA A 70 -4.57 1.85 -8.43
C ALA A 70 -3.46 2.68 -7.77
N THR A 71 -2.96 2.26 -6.60
CA THR A 71 -1.86 2.92 -5.91
C THR A 71 -0.54 2.83 -6.69
N ILE A 72 -0.24 1.67 -7.30
CA ILE A 72 0.96 1.51 -8.13
C ILE A 72 0.88 2.41 -9.38
N LEU A 73 -0.28 2.45 -10.04
CA LEU A 73 -0.51 3.34 -11.19
C LEU A 73 -0.38 4.81 -10.79
N TYR A 74 -0.93 5.19 -9.63
CA TYR A 74 -0.78 6.55 -9.11
C TYR A 74 0.70 6.92 -8.89
N ALA A 75 1.48 6.04 -8.27
CA ALA A 75 2.91 6.23 -8.05
C ALA A 75 3.73 6.30 -9.34
N ALA A 76 3.27 5.69 -10.43
CA ALA A 76 3.95 5.76 -11.71
C ALA A 76 3.69 7.09 -12.46
N LEU A 77 2.63 7.81 -12.08
CA LEU A 77 2.16 9.03 -12.75
C LEU A 77 2.50 10.32 -11.99
N ASN A 78 2.92 10.21 -10.73
CA ASN A 78 3.24 11.34 -9.84
C ASN A 78 4.59 11.09 -9.20
#